data_AF-A7Y2T4-F1
#
_entry.id   AF-A7Y2T4-F1
#
_cell.length_a   1.000
_cell.length_b   1.000
_cell.length_c   1.000
_cell.angle_alpha   90.00
_cell.angle_beta   90.00
_cell.angle_gamma   90.00
#
_symmetry.space_group_name_H-M   'P 1'
#
loop_
_entity.id
_entity.type
_entity.pdbx_description
1 polymer ?
#
loop_
_entity_poly.entity_id
_entity_poly.type
_entity_poly.pdbx_seq_one_letter_code
_entity_poly.pdbx_strand_id
1 'polypeptide(L)'
;ETGVPHDCMYGFVRNEQTKDIVTPHFWVVLDDGWPVDLRLRMWLGDHDNIPHGVFHPDNEPGLFYKGDPVQNHKGMRLGKAVLDIMTDGKLSHVKVPERQDGE
;
A
#
# COMPACT_ATOMS: atom_id res chain seq x y z
N GLU A 1 -6.39 -23.83 12.84
CA GLU A 1 -5.40 -22.89 12.28
C GLU A 1 -5.35 -21.68 13.20
N THR A 2 -4.19 -21.37 13.77
CA THR A 2 -3.98 -20.13 14.53
C THR A 2 -3.49 -19.08 13.53
N GLY A 3 -4.37 -18.14 13.15
CA GLY A 3 -3.98 -17.01 12.31
C GLY A 3 -2.92 -16.16 13.00
N VAL A 4 -2.07 -15.50 12.23
CA VAL A 4 -1.17 -14.46 12.74
C VAL A 4 -2.01 -13.18 12.89
N PRO A 5 -2.15 -12.60 14.08
CA PRO A 5 -2.82 -11.30 14.25
C PRO A 5 -2.09 -10.20 13.45
N HIS A 6 -2.85 -9.42 12.68
CA HIS A 6 -2.31 -8.35 11.85
C HIS A 6 -3.40 -7.38 11.39
N ASP A 7 -2.99 -6.16 11.06
CA ASP A 7 -3.79 -5.16 10.36
C ASP A 7 -3.25 -4.91 8.95
N CYS A 8 -4.12 -4.96 7.96
CA CYS A 8 -3.81 -4.45 6.62
C CYS A 8 -3.95 -2.94 6.63
N MET A 9 -2.94 -2.22 6.16
CA MET A 9 -2.88 -0.77 6.17
C MET A 9 -2.86 -0.21 4.75
N TYR A 10 -3.42 0.98 4.56
CA TYR A 10 -3.31 1.75 3.32
C TYR A 10 -2.96 3.21 3.62
N GLY A 11 -2.17 3.82 2.74
CA GLY A 11 -1.76 5.21 2.91
C GLY A 11 -0.57 5.56 2.02
N PHE A 12 0.48 6.12 2.62
CA PHE A 12 1.72 6.42 1.92
C PHE A 12 2.95 6.07 2.75
N VAL A 13 4.06 5.88 2.04
CA VAL A 13 5.40 5.79 2.61
C VAL A 13 6.24 6.91 2.05
N ARG A 14 6.96 7.62 2.92
CA ARG A 14 7.94 8.63 2.51
C ARG A 14 9.34 8.20 2.89
N ASN A 15 10.26 8.29 1.94
CA ASN A 15 11.69 8.25 2.23
C ASN A 15 12.15 9.66 2.63
N GLU A 16 12.54 9.86 3.87
CA GLU A 16 12.95 11.16 4.38
C GLU A 16 14.31 11.62 3.86
N GLN A 17 15.14 10.72 3.32
CA GLN A 17 16.41 11.08 2.69
C GLN A 17 16.20 11.59 1.25
N THR A 18 15.45 10.87 0.43
CA THR A 18 15.24 11.22 -0.98
C THR A 18 14.04 12.15 -1.20
N LYS A 19 13.13 12.21 -0.22
CA LYS A 19 11.81 12.87 -0.27
C LYS A 19 10.81 12.20 -1.22
N ASP A 20 11.13 11.02 -1.73
CA ASP A 20 10.19 10.24 -2.54
C ASP A 20 8.99 9.80 -1.70
N ILE A 21 7.81 9.79 -2.34
CA ILE A 21 6.55 9.38 -1.72
C ILE A 21 5.93 8.27 -2.59
N VAL A 22 5.69 7.12 -1.97
CA VAL A 22 4.92 6.03 -2.57
C VAL A 22 3.48 6.16 -2.12
N THR A 23 2.58 6.51 -3.04
CA THR A 23 1.14 6.66 -2.75
C THR A 23 0.29 6.38 -4.00
N PRO A 24 -0.84 5.65 -3.86
CA PRO A 24 -1.25 4.91 -2.68
C PRO A 24 -0.38 3.67 -2.46
N HIS A 25 -0.12 3.34 -1.20
CA HIS A 25 0.66 2.16 -0.82
C HIS A 25 -0.07 1.30 0.21
N PHE A 26 0.19 -0.01 0.17
CA PHE A 26 -0.38 -0.99 1.08
C PHE A 26 0.73 -1.78 1.75
N TRP A 27 0.54 -2.04 3.04
CA TRP A 27 1.43 -2.86 3.85
C TRP A 27 0.61 -3.56 4.93
N VAL A 28 1.25 -4.47 5.66
CA VAL A 28 0.65 -5.11 6.83
C VAL A 28 1.41 -4.67 8.08
N VAL A 29 0.72 -4.56 9.21
CA VAL A 29 1.32 -4.31 10.52
C VAL A 29 0.98 -5.49 11.42
N LEU A 30 2.00 -6.08 12.03
CA LEU A 30 1.85 -7.14 13.04
C LEU A 30 1.48 -6.52 14.41
N ASP A 31 0.95 -7.32 15.34
CA ASP A 31 0.50 -6.85 16.68
C ASP A 31 1.58 -6.11 17.49
N ASP A 32 2.86 -6.39 17.25
CA ASP A 32 4.01 -5.75 17.88
C ASP A 32 4.51 -4.50 17.14
N GLY A 33 3.77 -4.05 16.12
CA GLY A 33 4.04 -2.84 15.36
C GLY A 33 5.02 -3.03 14.20
N TRP A 34 5.45 -4.25 13.91
CA TRP A 34 6.38 -4.53 12.80
C TRP A 34 5.66 -4.41 11.45
N PRO A 35 6.17 -3.57 10.53
CA PRO A 35 5.65 -3.55 9.18
C PRO A 35 6.10 -4.78 8.38
N VAL A 36 5.21 -5.25 7.53
CA VAL A 36 5.49 -6.20 6.45
C VAL A 36 5.19 -5.51 5.12
N ASP A 37 6.24 -5.23 4.37
CA ASP A 37 6.16 -4.52 3.09
C ASP A 37 6.96 -5.24 2.00
N LEU A 38 6.24 -5.98 1.15
CA LEU A 38 6.82 -6.78 0.08
C LEU A 38 7.03 -5.97 -1.21
N ARG A 39 6.51 -4.74 -1.28
CA ARG A 39 6.40 -3.98 -2.54
C ARG A 39 7.20 -2.69 -2.53
N LEU A 40 7.70 -2.24 -1.38
CA LEU A 40 8.40 -0.96 -1.26
C LEU A 40 9.56 -0.80 -2.26
N ARG A 41 10.42 -1.83 -2.38
CA ARG A 41 11.56 -1.82 -3.32
C ARG A 41 11.15 -1.68 -4.79
N MET A 42 9.95 -2.10 -5.16
CA MET A 42 9.47 -1.92 -6.54
C MET A 42 9.26 -0.44 -6.90
N TRP A 43 9.04 0.40 -5.88
CA TRP A 43 8.77 1.82 -6.06
C TRP A 43 9.99 2.69 -5.73
N LEU A 44 10.72 2.38 -4.66
CA LEU A 44 11.89 3.15 -4.20
C LEU A 44 13.23 2.61 -4.72
N GLY A 45 13.21 1.54 -5.52
CA GLY A 45 14.40 0.88 -6.03
C GLY A 45 14.86 -0.29 -5.16
N ASP A 46 15.61 -1.21 -5.78
CA ASP A 46 16.17 -2.39 -5.14
C ASP A 46 17.53 -2.06 -4.52
N HIS A 47 17.52 -1.31 -3.41
CA HIS A 47 18.71 -0.92 -2.66
C HIS A 47 18.69 -1.54 -1.26
N ASP A 48 19.88 -1.82 -0.71
CA ASP A 48 20.01 -2.45 0.62
C ASP A 48 19.44 -1.61 1.75
N ASN A 49 19.41 -0.28 1.59
CA ASN A 49 18.82 0.67 2.54
C ASN A 49 17.29 0.82 2.41
N ILE A 50 16.65 0.05 1.52
CA ILE A 50 15.20 -0.04 1.43
C ILE A 50 14.81 -1.43 1.97
N PRO A 51 13.99 -1.53 3.03
CA PRO A 51 13.61 -2.81 3.59
C PRO A 51 12.73 -3.60 2.61
N HIS A 52 12.75 -4.92 2.77
CA HIS A 52 11.91 -5.83 2.00
C HIS A 52 11.37 -6.93 2.91
N GLY A 53 10.06 -7.08 2.94
CA GLY A 53 9.39 -8.02 3.84
C GLY A 53 9.21 -7.44 5.23
N VAL A 54 9.64 -8.18 6.26
CA VAL A 54 9.39 -7.87 7.66
C VAL A 54 10.57 -7.10 8.24
N PHE A 55 10.33 -5.97 8.89
CA PHE A 55 11.39 -5.15 9.49
C PHE A 55 10.93 -4.42 10.74
N HIS A 56 11.88 -3.97 11.57
CA HIS A 56 11.57 -3.15 12.74
C HIS A 56 11.68 -1.66 12.36
N PRO A 57 10.71 -0.79 12.70
CA PRO A 57 10.75 0.64 12.37
C PRO A 57 12.02 1.35 12.84
N ASP A 58 12.52 1.02 14.03
CA ASP A 58 13.75 1.63 14.56
C ASP A 58 15.01 1.34 13.73
N ASN A 59 15.02 0.27 12.92
CA ASN A 59 16.11 -0.01 12.00
C ASN A 59 16.02 0.81 10.72
N GLU A 60 14.85 1.38 10.45
CA GLU A 60 14.53 2.11 9.21
C GLU A 60 14.05 3.55 9.51
N PRO A 61 14.79 4.36 10.30
CA PRO A 61 14.34 5.69 10.75
C PRO A 61 14.17 6.70 9.60
N GLY A 62 14.69 6.38 8.42
CA GLY A 62 14.50 7.17 7.20
C GLY A 62 13.16 6.95 6.51
N LEU A 63 12.34 6.00 6.95
CA LEU A 63 11.04 5.71 6.35
C LEU A 63 9.90 6.13 7.27
N PHE A 64 9.00 6.96 6.73
CA PHE A 64 7.81 7.41 7.42
C PHE A 64 6.56 6.79 6.78
N TYR A 65 5.91 5.91 7.53
CA TYR A 65 4.63 5.30 7.17
C TYR A 65 3.48 6.10 7.78
N LYS A 66 2.48 6.44 6.97
CA LYS A 66 1.24 7.03 7.45
C LYS A 66 0.05 6.49 6.67
N GLY A 67 -0.93 5.96 7.39
CA GLY A 67 -2.12 5.37 6.80
C GLY A 67 -3.14 4.97 7.84
N ASP A 68 -4.24 4.44 7.34
CA ASP A 68 -5.33 3.91 8.16
C ASP A 68 -5.45 2.39 7.93
N PRO A 69 -6.03 1.64 8.89
CA PRO A 69 -6.40 0.26 8.66
C PRO A 69 -7.41 0.15 7.52
N VAL A 70 -7.25 -0.88 6.69
CA VAL A 70 -8.20 -1.27 5.65
C VAL A 70 -9.41 -1.91 6.31
N GLN A 71 -10.27 -1.11 6.90
CA GLN A 71 -11.55 -1.59 7.43
C GLN A 71 -12.49 -1.86 6.26
N ASN A 72 -12.69 -3.13 5.91
CA ASN A 72 -13.62 -3.60 4.89
C ASN A 72 -13.62 -2.73 3.62
N HIS A 73 -12.88 -3.12 2.59
CA HIS A 73 -12.85 -2.65 1.18
C HIS A 73 -14.02 -1.80 0.60
N LYS A 74 -15.22 -1.83 1.18
CA LYS A 74 -16.36 -0.93 0.96
C LYS A 74 -16.09 0.55 1.24
N GLY A 75 -15.08 0.90 2.04
CA GLY A 75 -14.81 2.30 2.43
C GLY A 75 -13.82 3.08 1.56
N MET A 76 -12.96 2.39 0.79
CA MET A 76 -11.88 3.08 0.07
C MET A 76 -12.41 3.74 -1.20
N ARG A 77 -12.85 5.00 -1.07
CA ARG A 77 -13.34 5.80 -2.20
C ARG A 77 -12.23 6.74 -2.67
N LEU A 78 -11.46 6.30 -3.66
CA LEU A 78 -10.58 7.20 -4.40
C LEU A 78 -11.42 8.13 -5.27
N GLY A 79 -11.14 9.43 -5.20
CA GLY A 79 -11.79 10.40 -6.08
C GLY A 79 -11.45 10.12 -7.55
N LYS A 80 -12.38 10.42 -8.45
CA LYS A 80 -12.20 10.16 -9.90
C LYS A 80 -10.93 10.79 -10.46
N ALA A 81 -10.56 12.00 -10.02
CA ALA A 81 -9.34 12.67 -10.45
C ALA A 81 -8.06 11.88 -10.05
N VAL A 82 -8.03 11.29 -8.86
CA VAL A 82 -6.91 10.47 -8.39
C VAL A 82 -6.82 9.20 -9.23
N LEU A 83 -7.96 8.56 -9.49
CA LEU A 83 -7.99 7.37 -10.34
C LEU A 83 -7.58 7.67 -11.79
N ASP A 84 -8.00 8.81 -12.34
CA ASP A 84 -7.59 9.25 -13.67
C ASP A 84 -6.07 9.46 -13.72
N ILE A 85 -5.45 10.03 -12.68
CA ILE A 85 -3.97 10.16 -12.60
C ILE A 85 -3.30 8.78 -12.52
N MET A 86 -3.77 7.91 -11.62
CA MET A 86 -3.18 6.57 -11.42
C MET A 86 -3.30 5.65 -12.64
N THR A 87 -4.18 5.99 -13.57
CA THR A 87 -4.43 5.21 -14.79
C THR A 87 -3.94 5.91 -16.03
N ASP A 88 -3.15 6.98 -15.93
CA ASP A 88 -2.71 7.80 -17.07
C ASP A 88 -3.87 8.27 -17.97
N GLY A 89 -5.00 8.61 -17.33
CA GLY A 89 -6.26 9.00 -17.98
C GLY A 89 -6.99 7.84 -18.68
N LYS A 90 -6.54 6.60 -18.50
CA LYS A 90 -7.08 5.43 -19.19
C LYS A 90 -8.28 4.80 -18.51
N LEU A 91 -8.65 5.23 -17.30
CA LEU A 91 -9.81 4.65 -16.59
C LEU A 91 -11.09 4.69 -17.44
N SER A 92 -11.33 5.76 -18.18
CA SER A 92 -12.50 5.92 -19.06
C SER A 92 -12.55 4.91 -20.21
N HIS A 93 -11.42 4.26 -20.53
CA HIS A 93 -11.31 3.25 -21.57
C HIS A 93 -11.50 1.83 -21.03
N VAL A 94 -11.62 1.65 -19.71
CA VAL A 94 -11.85 0.35 -19.07
C VAL A 94 -13.36 0.08 -19.00
N LYS A 95 -13.80 -1.05 -19.56
CA LYS A 95 -15.16 -1.57 -19.38
C LYS A 95 -15.10 -2.76 -18.44
N VAL A 96 -15.77 -2.65 -17.29
CA VAL A 96 -15.99 -3.81 -16.42
C VAL A 96 -17.13 -4.62 -17.04
N PRO A 97 -16.93 -5.89 -17.41
CA PRO A 97 -18.03 -6.72 -17.90
C PRO A 97 -19.07 -6.88 -16.80
N GLU A 98 -20.34 -6.92 -17.19
CA GLU A 98 -21.43 -7.19 -16.26
C GLU A 98 -21.23 -8.57 -15.63
N ARG A 99 -21.49 -8.67 -14.32
CA ARG A 99 -21.51 -9.97 -13.64
C ARG A 99 -22.60 -10.81 -14.29
N GLN A 100 -22.19 -11.92 -14.91
CA GLN A 100 -23.12 -12.99 -15.23
C GLN A 100 -23.40 -13.72 -13.91
N ASP A 101 -24.53 -13.39 -13.28
CA ASP A 101 -25.09 -14.26 -12.25
C ASP A 101 -25.56 -15.52 -12.98
N GLY A 102 -24.80 -16.61 -12.85
CA GLY A 102 -25.12 -17.88 -13.51
C GLY A 102 -26.44 -18.45 -13.00
N GLU A 103 -27.26 -18.94 -13.95
CA GLU A 103 -28.43 -19.80 -13.70
C GLU A 103 -28.05 -21.12 -13.01
#